data_AF-A0A3D1X5C8-F1
#
_entry.id   AF-A0A3D1X5C8-F1
#
_cell.length_a   1.000
_cell.length_b   1.000
_cell.length_c   1.000
_cell.angle_alpha   90.00
_cell.angle_beta   90.00
_cell.angle_gamma   90.00
#
_symmetry.space_group_name_H-M   'P 1'
#
loop_
_entity.id
_entity.type
_entity.pdbx_description
1 polymer ?
#
loop_
_entity_poly.entity_id
_entity_poly.type
_entity_poly.pdbx_seq_one_letter_code
_entity_poly.pdbx_strand_id
1 'polypeptide(L)' 'YYDLGVTTGKMAAKILTGEADISEMPIEFTEATPKYNASMCETLGIEPLEGYTAIEE' A
#
# COMPACT_ATOMS: atom_id res chain seq x y z
N TYR A 1 0.36 3.10 -1.33
CA TYR A 1 -0.18 3.17 -2.69
C TYR A 1 0.85 3.51 -3.75
N TYR A 2 1.82 4.39 -3.49
CA TYR A 2 2.88 4.69 -4.46
C TYR A 2 3.59 3.43 -4.95
N ASP A 3 4.08 2.59 -4.03
CA ASP A 3 4.80 1.36 -4.39
C ASP A 3 3.93 0.36 -5.15
N LEU A 4 2.65 0.23 -4.76
CA LEU A 4 1.68 -0.58 -5.50
C LEU A 4 1.56 -0.10 -6.95
N GLY A 5 1.45 1.22 -7.17
CA GLY A 5 1.40 1.80 -8.50
C GLY A 5 2.68 1.57 -9.31
N VAL A 6 3.86 1.71 -8.68
CA VAL A 6 5.16 1.43 -9.32
C VAL A 6 5.26 -0.04 -9.73
N THR A 7 4.86 -0.97 -8.85
CA THR A 7 4.85 -2.41 -9.14
C THR A 7 3.93 -2.71 -10.33
N THR A 8 2.70 -2.20 -10.31
CA THR A 8 1.76 -2.36 -11.43
C THR A 8 2.30 -1.79 -12.73
N GLY A 9 2.95 -0.61 -12.70
CA GLY A 9 3.56 -0.02 -13.89
C GLY A 9 4.69 -0.87 -14.47
N LYS A 10 5.53 -1.47 -13.63
CA LYS A 10 6.57 -2.43 -14.06
C LYS A 10 5.97 -3.68 -14.68
N MET A 11 4.88 -4.21 -14.12
CA MET A 11 4.16 -5.36 -14.70
C MET A 11 3.60 -5.00 -16.08
N ALA A 12 2.97 -3.84 -16.21
CA ALA A 12 2.46 -3.36 -17.50
C ALA A 12 3.57 -3.24 -18.56
N ALA A 13 4.75 -2.73 -18.18
CA ALA A 13 5.90 -2.65 -19.09
C ALA A 13 6.32 -4.02 -19.64
N LYS A 14 6.34 -5.08 -18.80
CA LYS A 14 6.65 -6.45 -19.24
C LYS A 14 5.64 -7.00 -20.24
N ILE A 15 4.35 -6.71 -20.04
CA ILE A 15 3.30 -7.11 -20.99
C ILE A 15 3.49 -6.38 -22.33
N LEU A 16 3.68 -5.06 -22.29
CA LEU A 16 3.78 -4.23 -23.50
C LEU A 16 5.02 -4.53 -24.35
N THR A 17 6.08 -5.04 -23.73
CA THR A 17 7.33 -5.44 -24.39
C THR A 17 7.35 -6.90 -24.83
N GLY A 18 6.30 -7.67 -24.53
CA GLY A 18 6.21 -9.09 -24.87
C GLY A 18 7.05 -10.00 -23.98
N GLU A 19 7.55 -9.50 -22.84
CA GLU A 19 8.34 -10.27 -21.87
C GLU A 19 7.48 -11.19 -21.00
N ALA A 20 6.16 -10.99 -20.97
CA ALA A 20 5.23 -11.81 -20.19
C ALA A 20 3.84 -11.90 -20.84
N ASP A 21 3.14 -13.00 -20.60
CA ASP A 21 1.71 -13.20 -20.93
C ASP A 21 0.85 -12.79 -19.72
N ILE A 22 -0.19 -12.00 -19.97
CA ILE A 22 -1.10 -11.53 -18.92
C ILE A 22 -1.91 -12.67 -18.28
N SER A 23 -2.21 -13.72 -19.03
CA SER A 23 -3.00 -14.86 -18.55
C SER A 23 -2.24 -15.76 -17.56
N GLU A 24 -0.91 -15.69 -17.58
CA GLU A 24 -0.02 -16.47 -16.72
C GLU A 24 0.66 -15.61 -15.62
N MET A 25 0.52 -14.28 -15.68
CA MET A 25 1.18 -13.37 -14.76
C MET A 25 0.60 -13.49 -13.34
N PRO A 26 1.42 -13.75 -12.30
CA PRO A 26 0.94 -13.85 -10.93
C PRO A 26 0.43 -12.50 -10.41
N ILE A 27 -0.53 -12.56 -9.48
CA ILE A 27 -1.01 -11.38 -8.76
C ILE A 27 0.01 -11.03 -7.68
N GLU A 28 0.53 -9.80 -7.74
CA GLU A 28 1.46 -9.26 -6.73
C GLU A 28 0.71 -8.61 -5.57
N PHE A 29 1.25 -8.78 -4.36
CA PHE A 29 0.70 -8.22 -3.12
C PHE A 29 1.69 -7.24 -2.50
N THR A 30 1.17 -6.34 -1.68
CA THR A 30 1.99 -5.38 -0.92
C THR A 30 1.51 -5.32 0.52
N GLU A 31 2.41 -4.98 1.43
CA GLU A 31 2.09 -4.83 2.84
C GLU A 31 1.59 -3.41 3.13
N ALA A 32 0.63 -3.30 4.04
CA ALA A 32 0.16 -2.01 4.53
C ALA A 32 0.79 -1.72 5.89
N THR A 33 1.33 -0.51 6.06
CA THR A 33 1.78 -0.04 7.37
C THR A 33 0.57 0.52 8.14
N PRO A 34 0.22 -0.04 9.31
CA PRO A 34 -0.88 0.46 10.12
C PRO A 34 -0.56 1.85 10.68
N LYS A 35 -1.50 2.79 10.52
CA LYS A 35 -1.39 4.15 11.05
C LYS A 35 -2.68 4.63 11.70
N TYR A 36 -2.58 5.64 12.57
CA TYR A 36 -3.72 6.26 13.25
C TYR A 36 -3.70 7.79 13.10
N ASN A 37 -4.86 8.43 13.27
CA ASN A 37 -5.00 9.89 13.30
C ASN A 37 -4.95 10.39 14.75
N ALA A 38 -3.88 11.08 15.13
CA ALA A 38 -3.66 11.51 16.51
C ALA A 38 -4.70 12.52 17.00
N SER A 39 -5.06 13.51 16.17
CA SER A 39 -6.09 14.51 16.50
C SER A 39 -7.47 13.87 16.75
N MET A 40 -7.82 12.86 15.95
CA MET A 40 -9.08 12.13 16.15
C MET A 40 -9.05 11.23 17.39
N CYS A 41 -7.91 10.58 17.68
CA CYS A 41 -7.75 9.81 18.92
C CYS A 41 -7.93 10.70 20.17
N GLU A 42 -7.34 11.90 20.18
CA GLU A 42 -7.52 12.88 21.26
C GLU A 42 -8.98 13.35 21.37
N THR A 43 -9.59 13.72 20.25
CA THR A 43 -10.98 14.21 20.20
C THR A 43 -11.99 13.18 20.72
N LEU A 44 -11.74 11.89 20.44
CA LEU A 44 -12.63 10.79 20.78
C LEU A 44 -12.26 10.08 22.10
N GLY A 45 -11.15 10.46 22.74
CA GLY A 45 -10.65 9.79 23.94
C GLY A 45 -10.22 8.33 23.71
N ILE A 46 -9.66 8.03 22.54
CA ILE A 46 -9.23 6.68 22.14
C ILE A 46 -7.71 6.58 22.28
N GLU A 47 -7.25 5.55 23.00
CA GLU A 47 -5.82 5.21 23.05
C GLU A 47 -5.40 4.43 21.77
N PRO A 48 -4.35 4.87 21.05
CA PRO A 48 -3.84 4.14 19.90
C PRO A 48 -3.32 2.75 20.28
N LEU A 49 -3.53 1.77 19.41
CA LEU A 49 -3.02 0.42 19.61
C LEU A 49 -1.49 0.38 19.51
N GLU A 50 -0.85 -0.46 20.32
CA GLU A 50 0.60 -0.67 20.28
C GLU A 50 1.04 -1.13 18.88
N GLY A 51 2.15 -0.56 18.40
CA GLY A 51 2.72 -0.86 17.08
C GLY A 51 2.14 -0.04 15.92
N TYR A 52 1.16 0.84 16.16
CA TYR A 52 0.66 1.78 15.14
C TYR A 52 1.42 3.10 15.22
N THR A 53 1.69 3.70 14.06
CA THR A 53 2.36 5.01 13.96
C THR A 53 1.37 6.10 13.59
N ALA A 54 1.54 7.32 14.12
CA ALA A 54 0.70 8.45 13.72
C ALA A 54 0.87 8.76 12.22
N ILE A 55 -0.21 9.18 11.56
CA ILE A 55 -0.12 9.82 10.25
C ILE A 55 0.54 11.21 10.40
N GLU A 56 1.35 11.59 9.41
CA GLU A 56 1.87 12.97 9.30
C GLU A 56 0.72 13.90 8.84
N GLU A 57 0.71 15.13 9.33
CA GLU A 57 -0.27 16.17 8.92
C GLU A 57 -0.01 16.72 7.51
#